data_AF-A0AAU2JK75-F1
#
_entry.id   AF-A0AAU2JK75-F1
#
_cell.length_a   1.000
_cell.length_b   1.000
_cell.length_c   1.000
_cell.angle_alpha   90.00
_cell.angle_beta   90.00
_cell.angle_gamma   90.00
#
_symmetry.space_group_name_H-M   'P 1'
#
loop_
_entity.id
_entity.type
_entity.pdbx_description
1 polymer ?
#
loop_
_entity_poly.entity_id
_entity_poly.type
_entity_poly.pdbx_seq_one_letter_code
_entity_poly.pdbx_strand_id
1 'polypeptide(L)'
;MSTTPGGGGPAHGLSGVAMTLLTPLYGRAHAAELLPATTFRDPAAASVPASTGYRAPEVLTDRSNALGAVHRAIVFDELTAAFCRAHPDAVVVSVGIGLDTRAERLAGALPPSVTWLGVDMPDVVELRARLLPRDRARVFPASITG
;
A
#
# COMPACT_ATOMS: atom_id res chain seq x y z
N MET A 1 -1.80 4.25 42.16
CA MET A 1 -0.73 4.48 41.16
C MET A 1 -0.84 3.36 40.14
N SER A 2 -1.56 3.61 39.04
CA SER A 2 -1.81 2.60 38.00
C SER A 2 -0.68 2.65 37.00
N THR A 3 0.00 1.52 36.81
CA THR A 3 1.09 1.35 35.84
C THR A 3 0.52 1.25 34.43
N THR A 4 0.84 2.22 33.58
CA THR A 4 0.64 2.17 32.12
C THR A 4 1.57 1.10 31.54
N PRO A 5 1.11 0.16 30.68
CA PRO A 5 2.04 -0.68 29.93
C PRO A 5 2.77 0.19 28.89
N GLY A 6 4.10 0.11 28.91
CA GLY A 6 4.99 0.89 28.07
C GLY A 6 5.02 0.45 26.60
N GLY A 7 5.42 1.40 25.77
CA GLY A 7 6.02 1.29 24.43
C GLY A 7 5.73 0.02 23.62
N GLY A 8 4.73 0.09 22.75
CA GLY A 8 4.60 -0.85 21.65
C GLY A 8 5.69 -0.59 20.62
N GLY A 9 6.79 -1.35 20.70
CA GLY A 9 7.72 -1.46 19.57
C GLY A 9 7.04 -2.13 18.36
N PRO A 10 7.69 -2.12 17.18
CA PRO A 10 7.15 -2.78 15.99
C PRO A 10 6.79 -4.24 16.30
N ALA A 11 5.63 -4.70 15.80
CA ALA A 11 5.18 -6.06 16.01
C ALA A 11 6.25 -7.07 15.54
N HIS A 12 6.32 -8.24 16.18
CA HIS A 12 7.30 -9.28 15.83
C HIS A 12 7.19 -9.61 14.33
N GLY A 13 8.30 -9.47 13.58
CA GLY A 13 8.34 -9.61 12.12
C GLY A 13 8.28 -8.30 11.33
N LEU A 14 8.15 -7.15 12.00
CA LEU A 14 8.25 -5.81 11.40
C LEU A 14 9.56 -5.08 11.70
N SER A 15 10.39 -5.65 12.58
CA SER A 15 11.69 -5.09 13.01
C SER A 15 12.78 -5.04 11.92
N GLY A 16 12.40 -5.21 10.66
CA GLY A 16 13.27 -5.10 9.48
C GLY A 16 12.54 -4.59 8.23
N VAL A 17 11.30 -4.10 8.36
CA VAL A 17 10.57 -3.54 7.21
C VAL A 17 11.23 -2.24 6.80
N ALA A 18 11.63 -2.15 5.55
CA ALA A 18 12.23 -0.93 5.03
C ALA A 18 11.22 0.22 5.14
N MET A 19 11.65 1.36 5.70
CA MET A 19 10.84 2.58 5.79
C MET A 19 10.26 3.00 4.42
N THR A 20 10.93 2.61 3.33
CA THR A 20 10.50 2.79 1.95
C THR A 20 9.15 2.12 1.64
N LEU A 21 8.74 1.07 2.35
CA LEU A 21 7.41 0.45 2.24
C LEU A 21 6.35 1.17 3.09
N LEU A 22 6.73 1.66 4.27
CA LEU A 22 5.81 2.24 5.24
C LEU A 22 5.40 3.67 4.87
N THR A 23 6.32 4.52 4.42
CA THR A 23 5.98 5.91 4.04
C THR A 23 4.86 5.98 2.98
N PRO A 24 4.90 5.26 1.85
CA PRO A 24 3.82 5.32 0.87
C PRO A 24 2.51 4.70 1.39
N LEU A 25 2.58 3.65 2.21
CA LEU A 25 1.40 3.07 2.86
C LEU A 25 0.73 4.09 3.79
N TYR A 26 1.49 4.65 4.74
CA TYR A 26 0.98 5.62 5.70
C TYR A 26 0.52 6.91 5.03
N GLY A 27 1.22 7.36 3.97
CA GLY A 27 0.78 8.49 3.17
C GLY A 27 -0.64 8.26 2.64
N ARG A 28 -0.91 7.09 2.05
CA ARG A 28 -2.25 6.76 1.54
C ARG A 28 -3.28 6.54 2.65
N ALA A 29 -2.89 5.93 3.77
CA ALA A 29 -3.74 5.77 4.95
C ALA A 29 -4.22 7.11 5.52
N HIS A 30 -3.35 8.13 5.48
CA HIS A 30 -3.63 9.49 5.97
C HIS A 30 -3.92 10.49 4.85
N ALA A 31 -4.27 10.02 3.64
CA ALA A 31 -4.42 10.89 2.47
C ALA A 31 -5.47 11.99 2.65
N ALA A 32 -6.54 11.73 3.41
CA ALA A 32 -7.57 12.73 3.70
C ALA A 32 -7.02 13.94 4.48
N GLU A 33 -6.06 13.70 5.37
CA GLU A 33 -5.39 14.74 6.18
C GLU A 33 -4.30 15.45 5.38
N LEU A 34 -3.55 14.69 4.57
CA LEU A 34 -2.43 15.20 3.78
C LEU A 34 -2.91 16.02 2.58
N LEU A 35 -3.98 15.58 1.90
CA LEU A 35 -4.54 16.19 0.67
C LEU A 35 -6.06 16.41 0.80
N PRO A 36 -6.50 17.33 1.68
CA PRO A 36 -7.92 17.57 1.92
C PRO A 36 -8.68 18.12 0.70
N ALA A 37 -7.96 18.67 -0.28
CA ALA A 37 -8.53 19.14 -1.55
C ALA A 37 -8.92 18.00 -2.51
N THR A 38 -8.60 16.73 -2.18
CA THR A 38 -8.89 15.56 -3.02
C THR A 38 -9.91 14.63 -2.36
N THR A 39 -10.61 13.87 -3.18
CA THR A 39 -11.50 12.78 -2.72
C THR A 39 -10.77 11.45 -2.56
N PHE A 40 -9.44 11.41 -2.75
CA PHE A 40 -8.66 10.18 -2.73
C PHE A 40 -8.73 9.49 -1.35
N ARG A 41 -9.05 8.20 -1.34
CA ARG A 41 -9.09 7.37 -0.14
C ARG A 41 -8.54 5.99 -0.47
N ASP A 42 -7.87 5.40 0.51
CA ASP A 42 -7.33 4.05 0.43
C ASP A 42 -7.74 3.24 1.67
N PRO A 43 -8.96 2.67 1.68
CA PRO A 43 -9.47 1.94 2.84
C PRO A 43 -8.61 0.72 3.20
N ALA A 44 -8.02 0.07 2.19
CA ALA A 44 -7.13 -1.07 2.41
C ALA A 44 -5.86 -0.60 3.15
N ALA A 45 -5.19 0.44 2.66
CA ALA A 45 -4.02 1.00 3.36
C ALA A 45 -4.38 1.55 4.75
N ALA A 46 -5.53 2.21 4.91
CA ALA A 46 -5.99 2.76 6.18
C ALA A 46 -6.22 1.71 7.27
N SER A 47 -6.44 0.44 6.90
CA SER A 47 -6.62 -0.66 7.86
C SER A 47 -5.30 -1.20 8.43
N VAL A 48 -4.17 -0.94 7.78
CA VAL A 48 -2.88 -1.56 8.10
C VAL A 48 -2.17 -0.94 9.32
N PRO A 49 -2.12 0.39 9.53
CA PRO A 49 -1.30 1.02 10.58
C PRO A 49 -1.44 0.40 11.97
N ALA A 50 -2.66 0.05 12.38
CA ALA A 50 -2.95 -0.56 13.68
C ALA A 50 -2.19 -1.87 13.94
N SER A 51 -1.86 -2.61 12.88
CA SER A 51 -1.13 -3.88 12.95
C SER A 51 0.39 -3.72 12.83
N THR A 52 0.88 -2.49 12.59
CA THR A 52 2.31 -2.27 12.31
C THR A 52 3.17 -1.98 13.54
N GLY A 53 2.56 -1.53 14.64
CA GLY A 53 3.30 -1.06 15.82
C GLY A 53 4.04 0.28 15.62
N TYR A 54 3.86 0.94 14.48
CA TYR A 54 4.37 2.29 14.23
C TYR A 54 3.26 3.33 14.39
N ARG A 55 3.64 4.58 14.70
CA ARG A 55 2.73 5.73 14.66
C ARG A 55 3.01 6.59 13.44
N ALA A 56 1.99 7.25 12.90
CA ALA A 56 2.13 8.08 11.71
C ALA A 56 3.25 9.14 11.81
N PRO A 57 3.45 9.87 12.93
CA PRO A 57 4.55 10.82 13.06
C PRO A 57 5.95 10.19 13.01
N GLU A 58 6.09 8.89 13.30
CA GLU A 58 7.36 8.16 13.24
C GLU A 58 7.70 7.73 11.80
N VAL A 59 6.68 7.59 10.94
CA VAL A 59 6.81 7.16 9.54
C VAL A 59 6.77 8.33 8.55
N LEU A 60 5.90 9.31 8.81
CA LEU A 60 5.65 10.48 7.97
C LEU A 60 6.54 11.66 8.36
N THR A 61 7.83 11.40 8.53
CA THR A 61 8.82 12.39 8.96
C THR A 61 9.12 13.43 7.87
N ASP A 62 8.98 13.05 6.60
CA ASP A 62 9.05 13.95 5.44
C ASP A 62 7.66 14.10 4.79
N ARG A 63 7.05 15.26 5.01
CA ARG A 63 5.74 15.60 4.45
C ARG A 63 5.74 15.63 2.93
N SER A 64 6.82 16.08 2.29
CA SER A 64 6.93 16.16 0.83
C SER A 64 6.90 14.77 0.22
N ASN A 65 7.68 13.83 0.80
CA ASN A 65 7.68 12.44 0.37
C ASN A 65 6.30 11.77 0.56
N ALA A 66 5.66 12.01 1.71
CA ALA A 66 4.32 11.51 1.99
C ALA A 66 3.28 12.02 0.97
N LEU A 67 3.26 13.33 0.69
CA LEU A 67 2.41 13.93 -0.33
C LEU A 67 2.69 13.38 -1.72
N GLY A 68 3.97 13.27 -2.08
CA GLY A 68 4.41 12.69 -3.35
C GLY A 68 3.92 11.25 -3.52
N ALA A 69 3.92 10.45 -2.46
CA ALA A 69 3.40 9.09 -2.50
C ALA A 69 1.89 9.04 -2.76
N VAL A 70 1.11 9.94 -2.15
CA VAL A 70 -0.34 10.02 -2.40
C VAL A 70 -0.63 10.51 -3.81
N HIS A 71 0.07 11.55 -4.29
CA HIS A 71 -0.07 12.03 -5.66
C HIS A 71 0.28 10.96 -6.69
N ARG A 72 1.37 10.21 -6.48
CA ARG A 72 1.71 9.07 -7.35
C ARG A 72 0.58 8.05 -7.37
N ALA A 73 -0.02 7.73 -6.23
CA ALA A 73 -1.15 6.80 -6.18
C ALA A 73 -2.35 7.29 -7.01
N ILE A 74 -2.72 8.57 -6.89
CA ILE A 74 -3.80 9.18 -7.68
C ILE A 74 -3.49 9.06 -9.18
N VAL A 75 -2.31 9.50 -9.62
CA VAL A 75 -1.93 9.50 -11.03
C VAL A 75 -1.89 8.08 -11.59
N PHE A 76 -1.30 7.12 -10.87
CA PHE A 76 -1.27 5.73 -11.32
C PHE A 76 -2.67 5.10 -11.35
N ASP A 77 -3.54 5.42 -10.40
CA ASP A 77 -4.92 4.94 -10.41
C ASP A 77 -5.68 5.45 -11.63
N GLU A 78 -5.54 6.74 -11.98
CA GLU A 78 -6.14 7.33 -13.17
C GLU A 78 -5.64 6.67 -14.46
N LEU A 79 -4.31 6.53 -14.60
CA LEU A 79 -3.69 5.93 -15.79
C LEU A 79 -4.06 4.46 -15.94
N THR A 80 -3.98 3.67 -14.87
CA THR A 80 -4.37 2.27 -14.89
C THR A 80 -5.86 2.11 -15.18
N ALA A 81 -6.71 2.93 -14.57
CA ALA A 81 -8.15 2.84 -14.81
C ALA A 81 -8.53 3.25 -16.23
N ALA A 82 -7.87 4.24 -16.82
CA ALA A 82 -8.06 4.61 -18.22
C ALA A 82 -7.66 3.45 -19.16
N PHE A 83 -6.49 2.85 -18.93
CA PHE A 83 -6.01 1.72 -19.72
C PHE A 83 -6.94 0.51 -19.63
N CYS A 84 -7.30 0.09 -18.42
CA CYS A 84 -8.17 -1.07 -18.20
C CYS A 84 -9.60 -0.87 -18.73
N ARG A 85 -10.11 0.37 -18.80
CA ARG A 85 -11.39 0.65 -19.46
C ARG A 85 -11.31 0.52 -20.98
N ALA A 86 -10.18 0.89 -21.58
CA ALA A 86 -9.93 0.68 -23.01
C ALA A 86 -9.61 -0.79 -23.35
N HIS A 87 -9.08 -1.55 -22.38
CA HIS A 87 -8.69 -2.95 -22.51
C HIS A 87 -9.30 -3.80 -21.37
N PRO A 88 -10.58 -4.22 -21.48
CA PRO A 88 -11.30 -4.89 -20.40
C PRO A 88 -10.67 -6.20 -19.88
N ASP A 89 -9.86 -6.87 -20.71
CA ASP A 89 -9.14 -8.11 -20.36
C ASP A 89 -7.66 -7.87 -20.03
N ALA A 90 -7.28 -6.64 -19.69
CA ALA A 90 -5.91 -6.28 -19.40
C ALA A 90 -5.33 -7.07 -18.21
N VAL A 91 -4.04 -7.38 -18.32
CA VAL A 91 -3.22 -7.86 -17.22
C VAL A 91 -2.36 -6.72 -16.71
N VAL A 92 -2.54 -6.34 -15.44
CA VAL A 92 -1.75 -5.32 -14.77
C VAL A 92 -0.67 -6.01 -13.93
N VAL A 93 0.60 -5.72 -14.22
CA VAL A 93 1.75 -6.27 -13.49
C VAL A 93 2.42 -5.16 -12.71
N SER A 94 2.47 -5.30 -11.38
CA SER A 94 3.21 -4.39 -10.49
C SER A 94 4.57 -5.01 -10.14
N VAL A 95 5.64 -4.34 -10.55
CA VAL A 95 7.02 -4.73 -10.28
C VAL A 95 7.50 -4.01 -9.01
N GLY A 96 7.95 -4.76 -8.01
CA GLY A 96 8.18 -4.19 -6.67
C GLY A 96 6.85 -3.74 -6.04
N ILE A 97 5.85 -4.62 -6.05
CA ILE A 97 4.47 -4.29 -5.65
C ILE A 97 4.38 -3.75 -4.21
N GLY A 98 5.29 -4.18 -3.32
CA GLY A 98 5.31 -3.78 -1.93
C GLY A 98 3.94 -3.88 -1.26
N LEU A 99 3.51 -2.77 -0.67
CA LEU A 99 2.20 -2.64 -0.02
C LEU A 99 1.22 -1.81 -0.87
N ASP A 100 1.34 -1.82 -2.21
CA ASP A 100 0.39 -1.13 -3.10
C ASP A 100 -0.99 -1.81 -3.06
N THR A 101 -2.04 -1.02 -2.87
CA THR A 101 -3.43 -1.46 -2.76
C THR A 101 -4.30 -0.98 -3.95
N ARG A 102 -3.68 -0.72 -5.10
CA ARG A 102 -4.38 -0.26 -6.31
C ARG A 102 -5.49 -1.21 -6.77
N ALA A 103 -5.23 -2.51 -6.73
CA ALA A 103 -6.21 -3.52 -7.14
C ALA A 103 -7.49 -3.43 -6.28
N GLU A 104 -7.34 -3.14 -4.98
CA GLU A 104 -8.43 -2.95 -4.03
C GLU A 104 -9.18 -1.65 -4.29
N ARG A 105 -8.44 -0.54 -4.51
CA ARG A 105 -9.04 0.77 -4.78
C ARG A 105 -9.84 0.80 -6.08
N LEU A 106 -9.37 0.10 -7.12
CA LEU A 106 -10.00 0.13 -8.45
C LEU A 106 -11.01 -1.00 -8.70
N ALA A 107 -11.15 -1.95 -7.79
CA ALA A 107 -12.01 -3.13 -7.97
C ALA A 107 -13.47 -2.83 -8.33
N GLY A 108 -14.04 -1.75 -7.79
CA GLY A 108 -15.43 -1.34 -8.08
C GLY A 108 -15.60 -0.51 -9.34
N ALA A 109 -14.49 -0.03 -9.92
CA ALA A 109 -14.49 0.87 -11.07
C ALA A 109 -14.08 0.18 -12.39
N LEU A 110 -13.61 -1.07 -12.33
CA LEU A 110 -13.06 -1.81 -13.46
C LEU A 110 -13.77 -3.14 -13.70
N PRO A 111 -13.73 -3.68 -14.94
CA PRO A 111 -14.25 -5.00 -15.24
C PRO A 111 -13.59 -6.10 -14.39
N PRO A 112 -14.33 -7.14 -13.97
CA PRO A 112 -13.78 -8.25 -13.19
C PRO A 112 -12.79 -9.13 -13.98
N SER A 113 -12.74 -8.98 -15.31
CA SER A 113 -11.80 -9.64 -16.21
C SER A 113 -10.37 -9.09 -16.14
N VAL A 114 -10.18 -7.91 -15.56
CA VAL A 114 -8.84 -7.35 -15.34
C VAL A 114 -8.08 -8.23 -14.35
N THR A 115 -6.92 -8.72 -14.77
CA THR A 115 -6.07 -9.58 -13.93
C THR A 115 -4.97 -8.76 -13.27
N TRP A 116 -4.79 -8.93 -11.97
CA TRP A 116 -3.79 -8.21 -11.18
C TRP A 116 -2.68 -9.15 -10.72
N LEU A 117 -1.45 -8.86 -11.14
CA LEU A 117 -0.26 -9.61 -10.77
C LEU A 117 0.74 -8.69 -10.07
N GLY A 118 1.48 -9.24 -9.12
CA GLY A 118 2.57 -8.55 -8.42
C GLY A 118 3.81 -9.42 -8.36
N VAL A 119 4.97 -8.78 -8.32
CA VAL A 119 6.24 -9.46 -8.02
C VAL A 119 7.04 -8.61 -7.04
N ASP A 120 7.62 -9.26 -6.03
CA ASP A 120 8.52 -8.63 -5.07
C ASP A 120 9.40 -9.68 -4.38
N MET A 121 10.35 -9.23 -3.56
CA MET A 121 11.19 -10.09 -2.76
C MET A 121 10.36 -10.98 -1.81
N PRO A 122 10.81 -12.21 -1.51
CA PRO A 122 10.03 -13.16 -0.71
C PRO A 122 9.56 -12.61 0.66
N ASP A 123 10.41 -11.85 1.34
CA ASP A 123 10.12 -11.20 2.62
C ASP A 123 9.03 -10.12 2.51
N VAL A 124 9.03 -9.36 1.40
CA VAL A 124 8.00 -8.37 1.10
C VAL A 124 6.67 -9.03 0.77
N VAL A 125 6.68 -10.13 0.02
CA VAL A 125 5.47 -10.91 -0.29
C VAL A 125 4.85 -11.50 0.98
N GLU A 126 5.68 -12.06 1.86
CA GLU A 126 5.22 -12.59 3.15
C GLU A 126 4.62 -11.47 4.03
N LEU A 127 5.30 -10.34 4.12
CA LEU A 127 4.82 -9.16 4.83
C LEU A 127 3.47 -8.68 4.29
N ARG A 128 3.33 -8.57 2.98
CA ARG A 128 2.11 -8.16 2.30
C ARG A 128 0.96 -9.09 2.66
N ALA A 129 1.17 -10.41 2.62
CA ALA A 129 0.15 -11.38 2.98
C ALA A 129 -0.34 -11.24 4.44
N ARG A 130 0.56 -10.88 5.36
CA ARG A 130 0.18 -10.61 6.77
C ARG A 130 -0.60 -9.31 6.95
N LEU A 131 -0.20 -8.25 6.24
CA LEU A 131 -0.78 -6.90 6.42
C LEU A 131 -2.04 -6.66 5.57
N LEU A 132 -2.18 -7.33 4.43
CA LEU A 132 -3.27 -7.17 3.47
C LEU A 132 -3.97 -8.52 3.22
N PRO A 133 -4.75 -9.05 4.19
CA PRO A 133 -5.35 -10.39 4.09
C PRO A 133 -6.44 -10.54 3.00
N ARG A 134 -6.86 -9.42 2.38
CA ARG A 134 -7.83 -9.39 1.27
C ARG A 134 -7.18 -8.81 0.01
N ASP A 135 -6.07 -9.40 -0.39
CA ASP A 135 -5.33 -9.00 -1.58
C ASP A 135 -6.03 -9.48 -2.86
N ARG A 136 -6.30 -8.55 -3.77
CA ARG A 136 -6.85 -8.85 -5.09
C ARG A 136 -5.78 -9.17 -6.12
N ALA A 137 -4.52 -8.83 -5.84
CA ALA A 137 -3.41 -9.19 -6.70
C ALA A 137 -2.90 -10.59 -6.37
N ARG A 138 -2.56 -11.37 -7.39
CA ARG A 138 -1.75 -12.58 -7.21
C ARG A 138 -0.28 -12.19 -7.21
N VAL A 139 0.39 -12.35 -6.07
CA VAL A 139 1.77 -11.89 -5.89
C VAL A 139 2.76 -13.06 -5.88
N PHE A 140 3.86 -12.91 -6.60
CA PHE A 140 4.92 -13.92 -6.72
C PHE A 140 6.21 -13.47 -6.03
N PRO A 141 6.86 -14.35 -5.25
CA PRO A 141 8.14 -14.05 -4.62
C PRO A 141 9.30 -14.23 -5.63
N ALA A 142 9.92 -13.14 -6.07
CA ALA A 142 11.10 -13.16 -6.93
C ALA A 142 11.89 -11.83 -6.89
N SER A 143 13.21 -11.93 -7.13
CA SER A 143 14.04 -10.76 -7.45
C SER A 143 13.85 -10.39 -8.93
N ILE A 144 13.82 -9.09 -9.21
CA ILE A 144 13.69 -8.54 -10.56
C ILE A 144 15.04 -8.17 -11.19
N THR A 145 16.12 -8.28 -10.42
CA THR A 145 17.48 -7.93 -10.88
C THR A 145 18.31 -9.15 -11.28
N GLY A 146 17.89 -10.36 -10.90
CA GLY A 146 18.67 -11.59 -11.07
C GLY A 146 19.92 -11.66 -10.21
#